data_AF-A0A659MKQ2-F1
#
_entry.id   AF-A0A659MKQ2-F1
#
_cell.length_a   1.000
_cell.length_b   1.000
_cell.length_c   1.000
_cell.angle_alpha   90.00
_cell.angle_beta   90.00
_cell.angle_gamma   90.00
#
_symmetry.space_group_name_H-M   'P 1'
#
loop_
_entity.id
_entity.type
_entity.pdbx_description
1 polymer ?
#
loop_
_entity_poly.entity_id
_entity_poly.type
_entity_poly.pdbx_seq_one_letter_code
_entity_poly.pdbx_strand_id
1 'polypeptide(L)'
;MFLKELVVTSPYLGEIRRISFHKGVNLILDKSTTDLSGTGNSVGKTTVLRSLDFCMGAKQESFYTDPEFKTTNVLIKDFLIDNEVEFKLTLTLSKNDELTIKR
;
A
#
# COMPACT_ATOMS: atom_id res chain seq x y z
N MET A 1 19.07 -6.10 1.09
CA MET A 1 17.68 -6.20 0.57
C MET A 1 17.10 -4.80 0.48
N PHE A 2 16.52 -4.42 -0.65
CA PHE A 2 15.90 -3.10 -0.88
C PHE A 2 14.51 -3.26 -1.51
N LEU A 3 13.58 -2.34 -1.22
CA LEU A 3 12.32 -2.26 -1.96
C LEU A 3 12.61 -1.93 -3.42
N LYS A 4 12.00 -2.68 -4.35
CA LYS A 4 12.10 -2.42 -5.80
C LYS A 4 10.77 -1.91 -6.33
N GLU A 5 9.69 -2.63 -6.04
CA GLU A 5 8.37 -2.30 -6.60
C GLU A 5 7.23 -2.82 -5.71
N LEU A 6 6.18 -2.02 -5.54
CA LEU A 6 4.89 -2.48 -5.04
C LEU A 6 3.85 -2.32 -6.16
N VAL A 7 3.17 -3.40 -6.51
CA VAL A 7 2.05 -3.41 -7.47
C VAL A 7 0.78 -3.86 -6.76
N VAL A 8 -0.31 -3.15 -7.00
CA VAL A 8 -1.64 -3.43 -6.49
C VAL A 8 -2.55 -3.69 -7.68
N THR A 9 -3.13 -4.88 -7.73
CA THR A 9 -3.96 -5.32 -8.85
C THR A 9 -5.26 -5.94 -8.38
N SER A 10 -6.25 -5.95 -9.24
CA SER A 10 -7.49 -6.69 -9.07
C SER A 10 -7.85 -7.37 -10.39
N PRO A 11 -8.40 -8.59 -10.38
CA PRO A 11 -8.92 -9.21 -11.59
C PRO A 11 -10.06 -8.41 -12.23
N TYR A 12 -10.82 -7.64 -11.43
CA TYR A 12 -11.96 -6.85 -11.88
C TYR A 12 -11.57 -5.42 -12.32
N LEU A 13 -10.59 -4.82 -11.63
CA LEU A 13 -10.20 -3.42 -11.85
C LEU A 13 -8.89 -3.25 -12.65
N GLY A 14 -8.13 -4.32 -12.85
CA GLY A 14 -6.80 -4.27 -13.47
C GLY A 14 -5.72 -3.73 -12.51
N GLU A 15 -4.75 -3.00 -13.05
CA GLU A 15 -3.70 -2.37 -12.22
C GLU A 15 -4.25 -1.12 -11.52
N ILE A 16 -4.44 -1.21 -10.20
CA ILE A 16 -4.92 -0.12 -9.36
C ILE A 16 -3.79 0.86 -9.08
N ARG A 17 -2.59 0.34 -8.79
CA ARG A 17 -1.41 1.18 -8.49
C ARG A 17 -0.10 0.43 -8.70
N ARG A 18 0.90 1.16 -9.16
CA ARG A 18 2.31 0.73 -9.20
C ARG A 18 3.19 1.80 -8.57
N ILE A 19 4.08 1.37 -7.68
CA ILE A 19 5.04 2.23 -6.98
C ILE A 19 6.43 1.62 -7.19
N SER A 20 7.26 2.31 -7.97
CA SER A 20 8.67 1.96 -8.13
C SER A 20 9.50 2.67 -7.07
N PHE A 21 10.32 1.90 -6.36
CA PHE A 21 11.20 2.42 -5.32
C PHE A 21 12.60 2.67 -5.87
N HIS A 22 13.23 3.71 -5.35
CA HIS A 22 14.56 4.16 -5.75
C HIS A 22 15.53 3.87 -4.61
N LYS A 23 16.81 3.65 -4.92
CA LYS A 23 17.84 3.57 -3.87
C LYS A 23 17.97 4.92 -3.18
N GLY A 24 18.04 4.91 -1.85
CA GLY A 24 18.07 6.11 -1.03
C GLY A 24 16.69 6.46 -0.49
N VAL A 25 16.41 7.76 -0.38
CA VAL A 25 15.20 8.27 0.27
C VAL A 25 14.05 8.29 -0.73
N ASN A 26 12.91 7.68 -0.36
CA ASN A 26 11.66 7.77 -1.10
C ASN A 26 10.68 8.63 -0.27
N LEU A 27 10.04 9.61 -0.90
CA LEU A 27 9.13 10.55 -0.25
C LEU A 27 7.69 10.29 -0.65
N ILE A 28 6.81 10.03 0.33
CA ILE A 28 5.37 9.91 0.11
C ILE A 28 4.76 11.29 0.41
N LEU A 29 4.51 12.06 -0.65
CA LEU A 29 3.96 13.41 -0.55
C LEU A 29 2.44 13.41 -0.70
N ASP A 30 1.81 14.41 -0.10
CA ASP A 30 0.39 14.65 -0.29
C ASP A 30 0.11 15.37 -1.61
N LYS A 31 -1.07 15.16 -2.20
CA LYS A 31 -1.55 16.08 -3.23
C LYS A 31 -2.02 17.34 -2.51
N SER A 32 -1.22 18.40 -2.54
CA SER A 32 -1.67 19.73 -2.14
C SER A 32 -2.76 20.20 -3.11
N THR A 33 -4.03 20.06 -2.73
CA THR A 33 -5.10 20.82 -3.38
C THR A 33 -4.89 22.28 -3.01
N THR A 34 -5.01 23.18 -3.99
CA THR A 34 -4.94 24.64 -3.79
C THR A 34 -5.99 25.15 -2.79
N ASP A 35 -6.99 24.33 -2.47
CA ASP A 35 -8.01 24.60 -1.47
C ASP A 35 -7.54 24.21 -0.07
N LEU A 36 -7.26 25.23 0.74
CA LEU A 36 -6.83 25.18 2.14
C LEU A 36 -7.89 24.62 3.12
N SER A 37 -9.04 24.13 2.62
CA SER A 37 -10.20 23.73 3.45
C SER A 37 -10.41 22.22 3.59
N GLY A 38 -9.66 21.39 2.86
CA GLY A 38 -9.71 19.93 2.98
C GLY A 38 -8.43 19.40 3.62
N THR A 39 -8.50 18.96 4.87
CA THR A 39 -7.35 18.35 5.55
C THR A 39 -6.88 17.10 4.79
N GLY A 40 -5.71 17.18 4.15
CA GLY A 40 -5.11 16.12 3.33
C GLY A 40 -4.70 14.83 4.07
N ASN A 41 -5.16 14.60 5.29
CA ASN A 41 -4.72 13.47 6.11
C ASN A 41 -5.19 12.08 5.65
N SER A 42 -5.99 11.97 4.57
CA SER A 42 -6.59 10.71 4.15
C SER A 42 -6.34 10.31 2.68
N VAL A 43 -5.37 10.94 2.00
CA VAL A 43 -5.06 10.69 0.56
C VAL A 43 -4.24 9.39 0.33
N GLY A 44 -4.42 8.37 1.18
CA GLY A 44 -3.83 7.04 1.00
C GLY A 44 -2.33 6.90 1.36
N LYS A 45 -1.72 7.89 2.01
CA LYS A 45 -0.31 7.81 2.47
C LYS A 45 -0.09 6.65 3.43
N THR A 46 -0.93 6.55 4.45
CA THR A 46 -0.93 5.45 5.42
C THR A 46 -1.22 4.11 4.74
N THR A 47 -2.07 4.10 3.70
CA THR A 47 -2.37 2.88 2.93
C THR A 47 -1.13 2.31 2.26
N VAL A 48 -0.21 3.14 1.76
CA VAL A 48 1.06 2.64 1.21
C VAL A 48 1.88 1.92 2.27
N LEU A 49 2.01 2.50 3.48
CA LEU A 49 2.74 1.88 4.58
C LEU A 49 2.08 0.58 5.05
N ARG A 50 0.74 0.57 5.17
CA ARG A 50 -0.03 -0.64 5.52
C ARG A 50 0.08 -1.73 4.45
N SER A 51 0.21 -1.37 3.18
CA SER A 51 0.45 -2.32 2.09
C SER A 51 1.80 -3.01 2.21
N LEU A 52 2.84 -2.24 2.54
CA LEU A 52 4.18 -2.78 2.79
C LEU A 52 4.17 -3.71 4.02
N ASP A 53 3.57 -3.26 5.12
CA ASP A 53 3.47 -4.05 6.36
C ASP A 53 2.69 -5.36 6.15
N PHE A 54 1.58 -5.31 5.41
CA PHE A 54 0.81 -6.49 5.04
C PHE A 54 1.62 -7.48 4.20
N CYS A 55 2.35 -7.00 3.19
CA CYS A 55 3.25 -7.84 2.41
C CYS A 55 4.35 -8.46 3.29
N MET A 56 4.81 -7.76 4.33
CA MET A 56 5.84 -8.24 5.26
C MET A 56 5.31 -9.17 6.37
N GLY A 57 4.02 -9.55 6.31
CA GLY A 57 3.43 -10.57 7.20
C GLY A 57 2.51 -10.02 8.28
N ALA A 58 2.19 -8.72 8.27
CA ALA A 58 1.16 -8.19 9.16
C ALA A 58 -0.20 -8.86 8.91
N LYS A 59 -1.04 -8.85 9.95
CA LYS A 59 -2.39 -9.41 9.89
C LYS A 59 -3.27 -8.56 8.97
N GLN A 60 -4.17 -9.21 8.23
CA GLN A 60 -5.05 -8.53 7.28
C GLN A 60 -5.93 -7.49 7.98
N GLU A 61 -6.38 -7.77 9.21
CA GLU A 61 -7.24 -6.87 9.97
C GLU A 61 -6.54 -5.54 10.28
N SER A 62 -5.22 -5.55 10.46
CA SER A 62 -4.41 -4.36 10.69
C SER A 62 -4.35 -3.42 9.48
N PHE A 63 -4.74 -3.88 8.28
CA PHE A 63 -4.78 -3.05 7.08
C PHE A 63 -5.92 -2.02 7.12
N TYR A 64 -7.11 -2.46 7.54
CA TYR A 64 -8.31 -1.64 7.58
C TYR A 64 -8.78 -1.29 8.99
N THR A 65 -8.15 -1.82 10.04
CA THR A 65 -8.48 -1.48 11.44
C THR A 65 -7.50 -0.47 11.98
N ASP A 66 -8.03 0.62 12.52
CA ASP A 66 -7.23 1.62 13.20
C ASP A 66 -6.65 1.05 14.51
N PRO A 67 -5.33 1.10 14.74
CA PRO A 67 -4.72 0.50 15.93
C PRO A 67 -5.05 1.26 17.22
N GLU A 68 -5.33 2.57 17.14
CA GLU A 68 -5.59 3.42 18.30
C GLU A 68 -7.04 3.27 18.78
N PHE A 69 -8.00 3.32 17.84
CA PHE A 69 -9.42 3.26 18.16
C PHE A 69 -10.05 1.87 17.97
N LYS A 70 -9.29 0.90 17.41
CA LYS A 70 -9.79 -0.44 17.00
C LYS A 70 -10.99 -0.39 16.06
N THR A 71 -11.17 0.73 15.38
CA THR A 71 -12.28 0.93 14.43
C THR A 71 -11.89 0.39 13.07
N THR A 72 -12.68 -0.53 12.54
CA THR A 72 -12.52 -1.01 11.16
C THR A 72 -13.12 0.00 10.19
N ASN A 73 -12.32 0.44 9.22
CA ASN A 73 -12.79 1.19 8.07
C ASN A 73 -13.45 0.22 7.08
N VAL A 74 -14.78 0.11 7.19
CA VAL A 74 -15.60 -0.81 6.40
C VAL A 74 -15.45 -0.54 4.90
N LEU A 75 -15.37 0.72 4.47
CA LEU A 75 -15.19 1.07 3.06
C LEU A 75 -13.89 0.51 2.47
N ILE A 76 -12.78 0.61 3.21
CA ILE A 76 -11.49 0.05 2.75
C ILE A 76 -11.56 -1.47 2.75
N LYS A 77 -12.13 -2.08 3.80
CA LYS A 77 -12.25 -3.53 3.90
C LYS A 77 -13.05 -4.10 2.73
N ASP A 78 -14.25 -3.57 2.51
CA ASP A 78 -15.17 -4.05 1.47
C ASP A 78 -14.54 -3.83 0.09
N PHE A 79 -13.93 -2.67 -0.15
CA PHE A 79 -13.19 -2.43 -1.40
C PHE A 79 -12.10 -3.49 -1.66
N LEU A 80 -11.29 -3.83 -0.66
CA LEU A 80 -10.20 -4.79 -0.83
C LEU A 80 -10.71 -6.22 -1.05
N ILE A 81 -11.74 -6.62 -0.29
CA ILE A 81 -12.28 -7.99 -0.33
C ILE A 81 -13.14 -8.18 -1.58
N ASP A 82 -14.09 -7.28 -1.84
CA ASP A 82 -15.06 -7.42 -2.93
C ASP A 82 -14.41 -7.31 -4.32
N ASN A 83 -13.28 -6.58 -4.41
CA ASN A 83 -12.53 -6.46 -5.65
C ASN A 83 -11.34 -7.43 -5.73
N GLU A 84 -11.18 -8.36 -4.79
CA GLU A 84 -10.06 -9.33 -4.77
C GLU A 84 -8.71 -8.65 -5.01
N VAL A 85 -8.40 -7.63 -4.21
CA VAL A 85 -7.19 -6.83 -4.39
C VAL A 85 -5.95 -7.63 -3.96
N GLU A 86 -5.04 -7.90 -4.90
CA GLU A 86 -3.73 -8.53 -4.68
C GLU A 86 -2.64 -7.48 -4.53
N PHE A 87 -1.76 -7.67 -3.55
CA PHE A 87 -0.55 -6.88 -3.34
C PHE A 87 0.68 -7.71 -3.70
N LYS A 88 1.52 -7.15 -4.59
CA LYS A 88 2.78 -7.74 -5.01
C LYS A 88 3.94 -6.83 -4.65
N LEU A 89 4.76 -7.24 -3.68
CA LEU A 89 5.97 -6.53 -3.27
C LEU A 89 7.22 -7.25 -3.80
N THR A 90 8.02 -6.54 -4.59
CA THR A 90 9.29 -7.02 -5.11
C THR A 90 10.45 -6.37 -4.35
N LEU A 91 11.38 -7.20 -3.89
CA LEU A 91 12.56 -6.84 -3.12
C LEU A 91 13.80 -7.26 -3.89
N THR A 92 14.80 -6.38 -3.98
CA THR A 92 16.12 -6.72 -4.52
C THR A 92 17.02 -7.22 -3.40
N LEU A 93 17.45 -8.49 -3.45
CA LEU A 93 18.38 -9.10 -2.50
C LEU A 93 19.83 -8.73 -2.83
N SER A 94 20.22 -8.87 -4.10
CA SER A 94 21.54 -8.54 -4.64
C SER A 94 21.44 -8.03 -6.10
N LYS A 95 22.56 -7.75 -6.78
CA LYS A 95 22.54 -7.11 -8.12
C LYS A 95 21.65 -7.82 -9.16
N ASN A 96 21.46 -9.15 -9.05
CA ASN A 96 20.68 -9.95 -9.99
C ASN A 96 19.66 -10.87 -9.29
N ASP A 97 19.39 -10.66 -7.98
CA ASP A 97 18.54 -11.56 -7.21
C ASP A 97 17.37 -10.79 -6.59
N GLU A 98 16.17 -11.32 -6.80
CA GLU A 98 14.91 -10.68 -6.45
C GLU A 98 13.96 -11.65 -5.76
N LEU A 99 13.34 -11.17 -4.69
CA LEU A 99 12.28 -11.86 -3.98
C LEU A 99 10.96 -11.15 -4.25
N THR A 100 9.94 -11.89 -4.63
CA THR A 100 8.58 -11.36 -4.78
C THR A 100 7.66 -11.98 -3.75
N ILE A 101 6.98 -11.13 -2.98
CA ILE A 101 5.93 -11.51 -2.05
C ILE A 101 4.59 -11.13 -2.67
N LYS A 102 3.65 -12.09 -2.69
CA LYS A 102 2.28 -11.87 -3.13
C LYS A 102 1.32 -12.20 -1.99
N ARG A 103 0.36 -11.33 -1.75
CA ARG A 103 -0.67 -11.51 -0.73
C ARG A 103 -2.00 -10.92 -1.16
#